data_AF-A0A0B1SXA0-F1
#
_entry.id   AF-A0A0B1SXA0-F1
#
_cell.length_a   1.000
_cell.length_b   1.000
_cell.length_c   1.000
_cell.angle_alpha   90.00
_cell.angle_beta   90.00
_cell.angle_gamma   90.00
#
_symmetry.space_group_name_H-M   'P 1'
#
loop_
_entity.id
_entity.type
_entity.pdbx_description
1 polymer ?
#
loop_
_entity_poly.entity_id
_entity_poly.type
_entity_poly.pdbx_seq_one_letter_code
_entity_poly.pdbx_strand_id
1 'polypeptide(L)'
;MLEYLQKFIESYAGIPKIAQLWLTELAHNSMKNLYHADEQFLAFFERNKEKLKDAFVFLMGDHGPRTDGIESVPLGRYETNNPLLIITVPERYRNSEIHREIRKKAYQLLTPFDLHATLMDIVKGFIRSTASGFVMNSGFIRRNRYRRQGRCVAGTPYESLCHCRD
;
A
#
# COMPACT_ATOMS: atom_id res chain seq x y z
N MET A 1 18.56 6.11 7.71
CA MET A 1 17.14 6.52 7.50
C MET A 1 16.20 5.99 8.57
N LEU A 2 16.15 4.68 8.85
CA LEU A 2 15.28 4.11 9.90
C LEU A 2 15.57 4.68 11.30
N GLU A 3 16.82 5.03 11.61
CA GLU A 3 17.18 5.71 12.86
C GLU A 3 16.59 7.13 12.99
N TYR A 4 16.49 7.87 11.89
CA TYR A 4 15.83 9.18 11.90
C TYR A 4 14.31 9.03 12.10
N LEU A 5 13.72 8.02 11.44
CA LEU A 5 12.32 7.67 11.69
C LEU A 5 12.09 7.24 13.14
N GLN A 6 13.02 6.48 13.74
CA GLN A 6 12.99 6.13 15.17
C GLN A 6 12.93 7.37 16.06
N LYS A 7 13.85 8.32 15.86
CA LYS A 7 13.88 9.59 16.60
C LYS A 7 12.58 10.38 16.44
N PHE A 8 12.00 10.39 15.23
CA PHE A 8 10.72 11.06 14.98
C PHE A 8 9.55 10.38 15.72
N ILE A 9 9.49 9.05 15.70
CA ILE A 9 8.48 8.26 16.43
C ILE A 9 8.55 8.54 17.93
N GLU A 10 9.76 8.69 18.48
CA GLU A 10 10.03 8.95 19.91
C GLU A 10 9.77 10.38 20.34
N SER A 11 9.78 11.33 19.41
CA SER A 11 9.56 12.74 19.70
C SER A 11 8.06 13.03 19.93
N TYR A 12 7.73 14.16 20.56
CA TYR A 12 6.34 14.68 20.65
C TYR A 12 5.32 13.64 21.14
N ALA A 13 5.54 13.08 22.33
CA ALA A 13 4.62 12.11 22.94
C ALA A 13 3.18 12.68 23.04
N GLY A 14 2.18 11.86 22.72
CA GLY A 14 0.77 12.25 22.76
C GLY A 14 0.27 13.08 21.57
N ILE A 15 1.15 13.53 20.68
CA ILE A 15 0.77 14.29 19.47
C ILE A 15 0.64 13.35 18.27
N PRO A 16 -0.47 13.41 17.50
CA PRO A 16 -0.61 12.68 16.24
C PRO A 16 0.49 13.03 15.25
N LYS A 17 1.01 12.03 14.53
CA LYS A 17 2.14 12.20 13.60
C LYS A 17 1.82 11.64 12.23
N ILE A 18 2.42 12.25 11.21
CA ILE A 18 2.54 11.70 9.87
C ILE A 18 4.02 11.71 9.49
N ALA A 19 4.52 10.59 8.96
CA ALA A 19 5.86 10.49 8.41
C ALA A 19 5.80 9.78 7.06
N GLN A 20 6.60 10.29 6.12
CA GLN A 20 6.88 9.62 4.87
C GLN A 20 8.39 9.42 4.78
N LEU A 21 8.80 8.18 4.58
CA LEU A 21 10.20 7.82 4.36
C LEU A 21 10.33 7.26 2.95
N TRP A 22 11.22 7.85 2.15
CA TRP A 22 11.51 7.40 0.78
C TRP A 22 12.93 6.85 0.70
N LEU A 23 13.07 5.54 0.50
CA LEU A 23 14.35 4.85 0.46
C LEU A 23 14.80 4.63 -0.99
N THR A 24 15.36 5.67 -1.61
CA THR A 24 15.69 5.66 -3.04
C THR A 24 16.62 4.50 -3.43
N GLU A 25 17.76 4.35 -2.78
CA GLU A 25 18.82 3.45 -3.28
C GLU A 25 18.63 1.97 -2.96
N LEU A 26 17.64 1.60 -2.12
CA LEU A 26 17.52 0.23 -1.61
C LEU A 26 17.33 -0.80 -2.73
N ALA A 27 16.57 -0.43 -3.77
CA ALA A 27 16.25 -1.31 -4.89
C ALA A 27 16.17 -0.60 -6.26
N HIS A 28 16.62 0.66 -6.35
CA HIS A 28 16.41 1.47 -7.56
C HIS A 28 17.27 1.01 -8.75
N ASN A 29 18.56 0.74 -8.52
CA ASN A 29 19.51 0.39 -9.59
C ASN A 29 19.71 -1.12 -9.76
N SER A 30 19.38 -1.91 -8.73
CA SER A 30 19.41 -3.36 -8.77
C SER A 30 18.57 -3.96 -7.65
N MET A 31 17.94 -5.10 -7.91
CA MET A 31 17.20 -5.86 -6.90
C MET A 31 18.11 -6.63 -5.94
N LYS A 32 19.40 -6.78 -6.27
CA LYS A 32 20.34 -7.61 -5.49
C LYS A 32 20.46 -7.18 -4.04
N ASN A 33 20.27 -5.89 -3.75
CA ASN A 33 20.42 -5.32 -2.42
C ASN A 33 19.13 -5.41 -1.58
N LEU A 34 18.00 -5.80 -2.17
CA LEU A 34 16.70 -5.73 -1.50
C LEU A 34 16.67 -6.57 -0.22
N TYR A 35 17.08 -7.84 -0.31
CA TYR A 35 17.05 -8.77 0.82
C TYR A 35 18.04 -8.44 1.93
N HIS A 36 19.08 -7.63 1.64
CA HIS A 36 20.06 -7.21 2.65
C HIS A 36 19.48 -6.26 3.69
N ALA A 37 18.28 -5.71 3.46
CA ALA A 37 17.59 -4.82 4.40
C ALA A 37 16.50 -5.51 5.24
N ASP A 38 16.17 -6.78 4.95
CA ASP A 38 15.04 -7.47 5.57
C ASP A 38 15.20 -7.56 7.11
N GLU A 39 16.39 -7.91 7.59
CA GLU A 39 16.68 -8.00 9.03
C GLU A 39 16.56 -6.65 9.74
N GLN A 40 16.98 -5.56 9.07
CA GLN A 40 16.94 -4.21 9.61
C GLN A 40 15.49 -3.70 9.68
N PHE A 41 14.65 -4.02 8.68
CA PHE A 41 13.22 -3.73 8.72
C PHE A 41 12.51 -4.56 9.79
N LEU A 42 12.80 -5.86 9.87
CA LEU A 42 12.24 -6.75 10.89
C LEU A 42 12.55 -6.20 12.29
N ALA A 43 13.83 -5.96 12.59
CA ALA A 43 14.27 -5.40 13.87
C ALA A 43 13.63 -4.04 14.16
N PHE A 44 13.47 -3.19 13.13
CA PHE A 44 12.78 -1.90 13.28
C PHE A 44 11.31 -2.07 13.66
N PHE A 45 10.57 -2.95 12.97
CA PHE A 45 9.15 -3.16 13.23
C PHE A 45 8.90 -3.87 14.56
N GLU A 46 9.71 -4.86 14.92
CA GLU A 46 9.63 -5.54 16.22
C GLU A 46 9.86 -4.57 17.37
N ARG A 47 10.93 -3.76 17.30
CA ARG A 47 11.25 -2.74 18.32
C ARG A 47 10.15 -1.69 18.47
N ASN A 48 9.43 -1.36 17.39
CA ASN A 48 8.40 -0.33 17.39
C ASN A 48 6.97 -0.86 17.44
N LYS A 49 6.77 -2.18 17.64
CA LYS A 49 5.45 -2.82 17.64
C LYS A 49 4.43 -2.08 18.50
N GLU A 50 4.78 -1.79 19.75
CA GLU A 50 3.89 -1.08 20.69
C GLU A 50 3.65 0.39 20.30
N LYS A 51 4.65 1.07 19.71
CA LYS A 51 4.51 2.47 19.27
C LYS A 51 3.67 2.60 18.00
N LEU A 52 3.66 1.55 17.17
CA LEU A 52 2.93 1.48 15.91
C LEU A 52 1.56 0.81 16.05
N LYS A 53 1.19 0.30 17.24
CA LYS A 53 -0.06 -0.44 17.44
C LYS A 53 -1.31 0.38 17.09
N ASP A 54 -1.26 1.69 17.28
CA ASP A 54 -2.35 2.62 16.98
C ASP A 54 -2.14 3.39 15.66
N ALA A 55 -1.13 3.02 14.87
CA ALA A 55 -0.78 3.65 13.60
C ALA A 55 -1.26 2.85 12.40
N PHE A 56 -1.60 3.55 11.31
CA PHE A 56 -1.58 2.93 9.99
C PHE A 56 -0.14 2.97 9.48
N VAL A 57 0.38 1.84 9.00
CA VAL A 57 1.70 1.77 8.37
C VAL A 57 1.53 1.31 6.94
N PHE A 58 2.10 2.04 6.01
CA PHE A 58 2.15 1.72 4.60
C PHE A 58 3.61 1.48 4.21
N LEU A 59 3.93 0.28 3.75
CA LEU A 59 5.21 -0.04 3.13
C LEU A 59 4.93 -0.31 1.65
N MET A 60 5.46 0.53 0.77
CA MET A 60 5.13 0.47 -0.65
C MET A 60 6.30 0.81 -1.56
N GLY A 61 6.26 0.26 -2.77
CA GLY A 61 7.02 0.77 -3.91
C GLY A 61 6.16 1.75 -4.72
N ASP A 62 6.80 2.69 -5.40
CA ASP A 62 6.17 3.52 -6.43
C ASP A 62 6.05 2.80 -7.77
N HIS A 63 6.92 1.82 -7.99
CA HIS A 63 6.88 0.88 -9.09
C HIS A 63 7.49 -0.47 -8.71
N GLY A 64 7.32 -1.47 -9.57
CA GLY A 64 8.09 -2.72 -9.48
C GLY A 64 9.44 -2.64 -10.18
N PRO A 65 10.25 -3.70 -10.17
CA PRO A 65 11.62 -3.65 -10.67
C PRO A 65 11.69 -3.37 -12.19
N ARG A 66 12.65 -2.54 -12.61
CA ARG A 66 12.88 -2.15 -14.03
C ARG A 66 14.32 -2.34 -14.51
N THR A 67 15.18 -2.86 -13.65
CA THR A 67 16.62 -3.00 -13.91
C THR A 67 16.98 -4.45 -14.17
N ASP A 68 18.26 -4.69 -14.48
CA ASP A 68 18.81 -6.05 -14.63
C ASP A 68 18.09 -6.91 -15.69
N GLY A 69 17.46 -6.26 -16.68
CA GLY A 69 16.80 -6.94 -17.81
C GLY A 69 15.45 -7.58 -17.48
N ILE A 70 14.87 -7.36 -16.30
CA ILE A 70 13.61 -8.01 -15.88
C ILE A 70 12.45 -7.75 -16.86
N GLU A 71 12.39 -6.59 -17.49
CA GLU A 71 11.35 -6.23 -18.47
C GLU A 71 11.42 -7.05 -19.78
N SER A 72 12.53 -7.76 -20.03
CA SER A 72 12.68 -8.57 -21.25
C SER A 72 11.78 -9.81 -21.21
N VAL A 73 11.48 -10.34 -20.02
CA VAL A 73 10.63 -11.53 -19.84
C VAL A 73 9.18 -11.14 -19.55
N PRO A 74 8.18 -11.90 -20.07
CA PRO A 74 6.77 -11.57 -19.87
C PRO A 74 6.36 -11.37 -18.40
N LEU A 75 6.83 -12.25 -17.51
CA LEU A 75 6.53 -12.14 -16.07
C LEU A 75 7.09 -10.85 -15.46
N GLY A 76 8.30 -10.45 -15.84
CA GLY A 76 8.94 -9.25 -15.29
C GLY A 76 8.26 -7.95 -15.70
N ARG A 77 7.64 -7.91 -16.89
CA ARG A 77 6.75 -6.79 -17.28
C ARG A 77 5.52 -6.68 -16.39
N TYR A 78 5.03 -7.79 -15.82
CA TYR A 78 3.95 -7.75 -14.83
C TYR A 78 4.45 -7.20 -13.51
N GLU A 79 5.58 -7.72 -13.01
CA GLU A 79 6.17 -7.25 -11.76
C GLU A 79 6.50 -5.76 -11.80
N THR A 80 6.99 -5.24 -12.94
CA THR A 80 7.24 -3.80 -13.15
C THR A 80 6.02 -2.92 -12.84
N ASN A 81 4.81 -3.42 -13.14
CA ASN A 81 3.54 -2.72 -12.96
C ASN A 81 2.80 -3.15 -11.68
N ASN A 82 3.43 -4.00 -10.85
CA ASN A 82 2.86 -4.54 -9.62
C ASN A 82 3.75 -4.14 -8.41
N PRO A 83 3.80 -2.84 -8.04
CA PRO A 83 4.56 -2.42 -6.89
C PRO A 83 4.07 -3.09 -5.61
N LEU A 84 5.01 -3.36 -4.70
CA LEU A 84 4.70 -3.83 -3.36
C LEU A 84 3.77 -2.82 -2.66
N LEU A 85 2.76 -3.34 -1.96
CA LEU A 85 1.94 -2.58 -1.02
C LEU A 85 1.58 -3.47 0.17
N ILE A 86 2.13 -3.15 1.33
CA ILE A 86 1.79 -3.76 2.61
C ILE A 86 1.18 -2.68 3.49
N ILE A 87 0.04 -3.00 4.10
CA ILE A 87 -0.68 -2.10 4.98
C ILE A 87 -0.90 -2.80 6.31
N THR A 88 -0.50 -2.16 7.41
CA THR A 88 -0.96 -2.51 8.75
C THR A 88 -2.01 -1.50 9.20
N VAL A 89 -3.00 -1.98 9.93
CA VAL A 89 -4.06 -1.15 10.52
C VAL A 89 -3.90 -1.07 12.03
N PRO A 90 -4.29 0.06 12.65
CA PRO A 90 -4.37 0.18 14.11
C PRO A 90 -5.12 -0.99 14.74
N GLU A 91 -4.67 -1.41 15.92
CA GLU A 91 -5.20 -2.56 16.65
C GLU A 91 -6.70 -2.48 16.88
N ARG A 92 -7.19 -1.29 17.24
CA ARG A 92 -8.63 -1.02 17.41
C ARG A 92 -9.48 -1.29 16.17
N TYR A 93 -8.88 -1.28 14.97
CA TYR A 93 -9.58 -1.59 13.71
C TYR A 93 -9.35 -3.03 13.26
N ARG A 94 -8.50 -3.82 13.92
CA ARG A 94 -8.35 -5.23 13.57
C ARG A 94 -9.66 -5.97 13.85
N ASN A 95 -10.09 -6.83 12.92
CA ASN A 95 -11.38 -7.53 12.94
C ASN A 95 -12.63 -6.63 12.82
N SER A 96 -12.44 -5.31 12.71
CA SER A 96 -13.51 -4.43 12.26
C SER A 96 -13.83 -4.67 10.80
N GLU A 97 -14.96 -4.11 10.35
CA GLU A 97 -15.31 -4.16 8.95
C GLU A 97 -14.21 -3.48 8.08
N ILE A 98 -13.47 -2.48 8.57
CA ILE A 98 -12.41 -1.78 7.79
C ILE A 98 -11.32 -2.78 7.44
N HIS A 99 -10.86 -3.55 8.44
CA HIS A 99 -9.85 -4.58 8.24
C HIS A 99 -10.37 -5.65 7.28
N ARG A 100 -11.66 -6.02 7.38
CA ARG A 100 -12.28 -7.00 6.48
C ARG A 100 -12.32 -6.50 5.03
N GLU A 101 -12.64 -5.22 4.80
CA GLU A 101 -12.60 -4.63 3.45
C GLU A 101 -11.17 -4.51 2.91
N ILE A 102 -10.19 -4.09 3.72
CA ILE A 102 -8.78 -4.06 3.31
C ILE A 102 -8.30 -5.46 2.90
N ARG A 103 -8.67 -6.51 3.66
CA ARG A 103 -8.35 -7.90 3.28
C ARG A 103 -8.97 -8.33 1.95
N LYS A 104 -10.19 -7.90 1.65
CA LYS A 104 -10.80 -8.14 0.33
C LYS A 104 -10.04 -7.40 -0.78
N LYS A 105 -9.58 -6.18 -0.51
CA LYS A 105 -8.81 -5.36 -1.47
C LYS A 105 -7.44 -5.93 -1.81
N ALA A 106 -6.85 -6.76 -0.95
CA ALA A 106 -5.59 -7.45 -1.25
C ALA A 106 -5.65 -8.32 -2.52
N TYR A 107 -6.85 -8.71 -2.95
CA TYR A 107 -7.08 -9.51 -4.17
C TYR A 107 -7.69 -8.70 -5.32
N GLN A 108 -7.60 -7.38 -5.27
CA GLN A 108 -8.21 -6.48 -6.25
C GLN A 108 -7.19 -5.44 -6.72
N LEU A 109 -7.37 -4.97 -7.97
CA LEU A 109 -6.54 -3.88 -8.49
C LEU A 109 -6.76 -2.61 -7.63
N LEU A 110 -5.66 -2.14 -7.05
CA LEU A 110 -5.53 -0.86 -6.39
C LEU A 110 -4.64 0.06 -7.21
N THR A 111 -4.92 1.35 -7.13
CA THR A 111 -4.16 2.40 -7.79
C THR A 111 -3.64 3.41 -6.77
N PRO A 112 -2.64 4.24 -7.11
CA PRO A 112 -2.22 5.34 -6.25
C PRO A 112 -3.35 6.32 -5.88
N PHE A 113 -4.39 6.44 -6.72
CA PHE A 113 -5.58 7.24 -6.38
C PHE A 113 -6.41 6.62 -5.24
N ASP A 114 -6.49 5.29 -5.17
CA ASP A 114 -7.16 4.60 -4.05
C ASP A 114 -6.38 4.83 -2.74
N LEU A 115 -5.03 4.81 -2.80
CA LEU A 115 -4.18 5.15 -1.66
C LEU A 115 -4.35 6.61 -1.23
N HIS A 116 -4.36 7.55 -2.18
CA HIS A 116 -4.59 8.95 -1.89
C HIS A 116 -5.93 9.18 -1.17
N ALA A 117 -7.02 8.62 -1.69
CA ALA A 117 -8.34 8.71 -1.05
C ALA A 117 -8.31 8.12 0.37
N THR A 118 -7.68 6.96 0.55
CA THR A 118 -7.52 6.30 1.85
C THR A 118 -6.76 7.18 2.85
N LEU A 119 -5.63 7.78 2.44
CA LEU A 119 -4.86 8.70 3.29
C LEU A 119 -5.69 9.94 3.67
N MET A 120 -6.46 10.49 2.73
CA MET A 120 -7.35 11.63 3.00
C MET A 120 -8.46 11.27 4.00
N ASP A 121 -9.03 10.06 3.93
CA ASP A 121 -10.04 9.61 4.90
C ASP A 121 -9.45 9.39 6.30
N ILE A 122 -8.21 8.89 6.39
CA ILE A 122 -7.47 8.74 7.66
C ILE A 122 -7.24 10.13 8.29
N VAL A 123 -6.69 11.07 7.53
CA VAL A 123 -6.34 12.42 8.02
C VAL A 123 -7.58 13.19 8.47
N LYS A 124 -8.67 13.10 7.72
CA LYS A 124 -9.92 13.80 8.08
C LYS A 124 -10.74 13.06 9.15
N GLY A 125 -10.34 11.85 9.55
CA GLY A 125 -11.02 11.07 10.59
C GLY A 125 -12.42 10.58 10.18
N PHE A 126 -12.67 10.41 8.88
CA PHE A 126 -14.00 10.14 8.36
C PHE A 126 -14.11 8.79 7.65
N ILE A 127 -13.80 7.72 8.37
CA ILE A 127 -14.23 6.37 7.98
C ILE A 127 -15.47 6.04 8.80
N ARG A 128 -16.65 6.12 8.18
CA ARG A 128 -17.93 5.78 8.84
C ARG A 128 -18.42 4.43 8.34
N SER A 129 -18.67 3.50 9.27
CA SER A 129 -19.48 2.32 8.98
C SER A 129 -20.95 2.73 8.92
N THR A 130 -21.65 2.23 7.91
CA THR A 130 -23.09 2.41 7.70
C THR A 130 -23.73 1.07 7.38
N ALA A 131 -25.06 1.00 7.39
CA ALA A 131 -25.79 -0.22 7.03
C ALA A 131 -25.49 -0.71 5.58
N SER A 132 -25.06 0.18 4.69
CA SER A 132 -24.67 -0.14 3.30
C SER A 132 -23.17 -0.36 3.12
N GLY A 133 -22.38 -0.39 4.20
CA GLY A 133 -20.93 -0.55 4.20
C GLY A 133 -20.19 0.74 4.59
N PHE A 134 -18.91 0.82 4.23
CA PHE A 134 -18.10 2.01 4.54
C PHE A 134 -18.34 3.15 3.57
N VAL A 135 -18.45 4.35 4.14
CA VAL A 135 -18.48 5.59 3.36
C VAL A 135 -17.18 6.34 3.59
N MET A 136 -16.50 6.64 2.48
CA MET A 136 -15.38 7.58 2.41
C MET A 136 -15.93 9.00 2.35
N ASN A 137 -15.49 9.89 3.26
CA ASN A 137 -15.91 11.30 3.23
C ASN A 137 -14.94 12.17 2.44
N SER A 138 -13.85 11.59 1.94
CA SER A 138 -12.90 12.26 1.06
C SER A 138 -13.53 12.79 -0.24
N GLY A 139 -14.73 12.29 -0.60
CA GLY A 139 -15.48 12.72 -1.78
C GLY A 139 -14.94 12.11 -3.09
N PHE A 140 -13.92 11.24 -3.00
CA PHE A 140 -13.39 10.53 -4.15
C PHE A 140 -14.33 9.38 -4.53
N ILE A 141 -14.99 9.51 -5.67
CA ILE A 141 -15.77 8.43 -6.27
C ILE A 141 -14.84 7.68 -7.22
N ARG A 142 -14.50 6.43 -6.86
CA ARG A 142 -13.81 5.55 -7.79
C ARG A 142 -14.72 5.26 -8.98
N ARG A 143 -14.35 5.71 -10.17
CA ARG A 143 -15.09 5.43 -11.40
C ARG A 143 -14.91 3.97 -11.81
N ASN A 144 -15.82 3.10 -11.36
CA ASN A 144 -15.84 1.69 -11.74
C ASN A 144 -16.63 1.48 -13.04
N ARG A 145 -16.20 2.13 -14.13
CA ARG A 145 -16.88 2.10 -15.45
C ARG A 145 -17.13 0.67 -15.95
N TYR A 146 -16.25 -0.27 -15.59
CA TYR A 146 -16.30 -1.66 -16.04
C TYR A 146 -16.86 -2.63 -14.99
N ARG A 147 -17.40 -2.13 -13.87
CA ARG A 147 -18.06 -2.85 -12.77
C ARG A 147 -17.21 -3.88 -12.01
N ARG A 148 -16.24 -4.57 -12.62
CA ARG A 148 -15.41 -5.61 -12.00
C ARG A 148 -13.97 -5.12 -11.81
N GLN A 149 -13.54 -5.05 -10.55
CA GLN A 149 -12.17 -4.66 -10.19
C GLN A 149 -11.24 -5.87 -10.37
N GLY A 150 -10.15 -5.69 -11.11
CA GLY A 150 -9.13 -6.72 -11.32
C GLY A 150 -9.49 -7.82 -12.34
N ARG A 151 -10.67 -7.77 -12.97
CA ARG A 151 -10.97 -8.65 -14.10
C ARG A 151 -10.65 -7.98 -15.42
N CYS A 152 -10.14 -8.78 -16.33
CA CYS A 152 -9.91 -8.35 -17.68
C CYS A 152 -11.21 -8.15 -18.45
N VAL A 153 -11.31 -7.01 -19.10
CA VAL A 153 -12.50 -6.60 -19.86
C VAL A 153 -12.16 -6.73 -21.33
N ALA A 154 -12.75 -7.76 -21.96
CA ALA A 154 -12.60 -8.00 -23.38
C ALA A 154 -13.16 -6.84 -24.22
N GLY A 155 -12.57 -6.58 -25.38
CA GLY A 155 -12.98 -5.54 -26.32
C GLY A 155 -12.65 -4.11 -25.88
N THR A 156 -11.75 -3.93 -24.90
CA THR A 156 -11.27 -2.59 -24.49
C THR A 156 -9.86 -2.31 -25.02
N PRO A 157 -9.47 -1.04 -25.21
CA PRO A 157 -8.08 -0.70 -25.57
C PRO A 157 -7.03 -1.20 -24.57
N TYR A 158 -7.45 -1.59 -23.37
CA TYR A 158 -6.61 -2.10 -22.30
C TYR A 158 -6.61 -3.62 -22.18
N GLU A 159 -7.34 -4.34 -23.05
CA GLU A 159 -7.37 -5.81 -23.06
C GLU A 159 -5.97 -6.41 -23.28
N SER A 160 -5.10 -5.73 -24.01
CA SER A 160 -3.70 -6.14 -24.22
C SER A 160 -2.84 -6.09 -22.96
N LEU A 161 -3.24 -5.29 -21.96
CA LEU A 161 -2.58 -5.18 -20.66
C LEU A 161 -3.08 -6.24 -19.67
N CYS A 162 -3.90 -7.17 -20.15
CA CYS A 162 -4.76 -7.98 -19.35
C CYS A 162 -4.37 -9.45 -19.47
N HIS A 163 -3.63 -9.91 -18.46
CA HIS A 163 -2.86 -11.15 -18.54
C HIS A 163 -3.36 -12.26 -17.63
N CYS A 164 -4.17 -11.94 -16.61
CA CYS A 164 -4.93 -12.93 -15.86
C CYS A 164 -6.17 -13.29 -16.67
N ARG A 165 -6.15 -14.46 -17.33
CA ARG A 165 -7.34 -15.05 -17.96
C ARG A 165 -7.98 -15.97 -16.93
N ASP A 166 -9.28 -15.75 -16.67
CA ASP A 166 -10.14 -16.64 -15.86
C ASP A 166 -10.15 -18.06 -16.46
#